data_AF-A0A2K2TYJ4-F1
#
_entry.id   AF-A0A2K2TYJ4-F1
#
_cell.length_a   1.000
_cell.length_b   1.000
_cell.length_c   1.000
_cell.angle_alpha   90.00
_cell.angle_beta   90.00
_cell.angle_gamma   90.00
#
_symmetry.space_group_name_H-M   'P 1'
#
loop_
_entity.id
_entity.type
_entity.pdbx_description
1 polymer ?
#
loop_
_entity_poly.entity_id
_entity_poly.type
_entity_poly.pdbx_seq_one_letter_code
_entity_poly.pdbx_strand_id
1 'polypeptide(L)'
;MKFSSNTELARHLIQKFMSDGEVHSKSDIIDYVFSESKKYELRGDMTLSIVSNAIQKMLYNDKTPYIAVRRGEYKLNNSLLREPTPYEKAYKILENARERLRSCFVITLSDSGLDVDALKSVIQRANKIDKLLDDAIQEAEKGQQEMGEQETKETEQQELEGGMQMKL
;
A
#
# COMPACT_ATOMS: atom_id res chain seq x y z
N MET A 1 24.34 -5.22 17.43
CA MET A 1 24.29 -5.41 15.97
C MET A 1 25.49 -4.70 15.37
N LYS A 2 26.27 -5.33 14.47
CA LYS A 2 27.40 -4.68 13.79
C LYS A 2 27.00 -4.36 12.35
N PHE A 3 27.14 -3.11 11.93
CA PHE A 3 26.88 -2.68 10.56
C PHE A 3 28.19 -2.63 9.76
N SER A 4 28.15 -3.04 8.50
CA SER A 4 29.30 -3.04 7.60
C SER A 4 29.65 -1.63 7.10
N SER A 5 28.68 -0.71 7.10
CA SER A 5 28.87 0.69 6.69
C SER A 5 27.86 1.65 7.33
N ASN A 6 28.18 2.94 7.37
CA ASN A 6 27.26 3.99 7.80
C ASN A 6 25.99 4.06 6.92
N THR A 7 26.10 3.73 5.64
CA THR A 7 24.95 3.63 4.73
C THR A 7 24.01 2.50 5.14
N GLU A 8 24.54 1.36 5.56
CA GLU A 8 23.73 0.23 6.04
C GLU A 8 23.02 0.58 7.36
N LEU A 9 23.73 1.21 8.29
CA LEU A 9 23.13 1.75 9.51
C LEU A 9 22.02 2.76 9.20
N ALA A 10 22.26 3.71 8.28
CA ALA A 10 21.26 4.70 7.90
C ALA A 10 19.99 4.03 7.35
N ARG A 11 20.12 3.01 6.48
CA ARG A 11 18.96 2.26 5.97
C ARG A 11 18.18 1.55 7.07
N HIS A 12 18.91 0.91 7.99
CA HIS A 12 18.29 0.23 9.13
C HIS A 12 17.51 1.21 10.02
N LEU A 13 18.09 2.37 10.31
CA LEU A 13 17.43 3.41 11.12
C LEU A 13 16.21 4.01 10.42
N ILE A 14 16.29 4.25 9.10
CA ILE A 14 15.13 4.70 8.31
C ILE A 14 14.01 3.65 8.37
N GLN A 15 14.34 2.37 8.19
CA GLN A 15 13.35 1.29 8.26
C GLN A 15 12.71 1.18 9.65
N LYS A 16 13.51 1.32 10.71
CA LYS A 16 13.03 1.32 12.10
C LYS A 16 12.14 2.53 12.41
N PHE A 17 12.44 3.69 11.85
CA PHE A 17 11.63 4.89 12.05
C PHE A 17 10.28 4.77 11.36
N MET A 18 10.29 4.30 10.11
CA MET A 18 9.10 4.21 9.27
C MET A 18 8.22 2.99 9.57
N SER A 19 8.62 2.11 10.50
CA SER A 19 7.89 0.86 10.79
C SER A 19 6.57 1.07 11.52
N ASP A 20 6.31 2.26 12.05
CA ASP A 20 5.03 2.64 12.64
C ASP A 20 3.91 2.77 11.59
N GLY A 21 4.26 2.83 10.30
CA GLY A 21 3.29 3.00 9.22
C GLY A 21 2.69 4.40 9.15
N GLU A 22 3.24 5.37 9.88
CA GLU A 22 2.77 6.76 9.85
C GLU A 22 3.40 7.55 8.71
N VAL A 23 2.87 8.76 8.49
CA VAL A 23 3.42 9.70 7.50
C VAL A 23 4.53 10.52 8.15
N HIS A 24 5.72 10.47 7.56
CA HIS A 24 6.90 11.17 8.04
C HIS A 24 7.48 12.10 6.98
N SER A 25 7.90 13.29 7.38
CA SER A 25 8.61 14.20 6.46
C SER A 25 10.06 13.76 6.26
N LYS A 26 10.66 14.17 5.14
CA LYS A 26 12.08 13.93 4.87
C LYS A 26 12.97 14.49 5.99
N SER A 27 12.62 15.64 6.55
CA SER A 27 13.32 16.24 7.70
C SER A 27 13.27 15.33 8.92
N ASP A 28 12.10 14.81 9.28
CA ASP A 28 11.94 13.95 10.45
C ASP A 28 12.78 12.68 10.33
N ILE A 29 12.79 12.08 9.14
CA ILE A 29 13.61 10.90 8.84
C ILE A 29 15.10 11.23 9.01
N ILE A 30 15.56 12.39 8.51
CA ILE A 30 16.95 12.82 8.61
C ILE A 30 17.35 13.06 10.07
N ASP A 31 16.53 13.81 10.81
CA ASP A 31 16.79 14.17 12.20
C ASP A 31 16.81 12.94 13.11
N TYR A 32 15.89 11.99 12.87
CA TYR A 32 15.89 10.69 13.54
C TYR A 32 17.20 9.95 13.28
N VAL A 33 17.61 9.77 12.02
CA VAL A 33 18.84 9.03 11.68
C VAL A 33 20.06 9.68 12.31
N PHE A 34 20.18 11.02 12.30
CA PHE A 34 21.28 11.71 12.95
C PHE A 34 21.29 11.51 14.46
N SER A 35 20.14 11.68 15.12
CA SER A 35 20.03 11.52 16.56
C SER A 35 20.35 10.10 17.02
N GLU A 36 19.80 9.10 16.33
CA GLU A 36 19.90 7.69 16.70
C GLU A 36 21.27 7.10 16.31
N SER A 37 21.90 7.58 15.24
CA SER A 37 23.24 7.12 14.81
C SER A 37 24.33 7.35 15.87
N LYS A 38 24.18 8.34 16.76
CA LYS A 38 25.11 8.62 17.87
C LYS A 38 25.21 7.47 18.88
N LYS A 39 24.23 6.57 18.91
CA LYS A 39 24.22 5.38 19.79
C LYS A 39 25.05 4.22 19.24
N TYR A 40 25.55 4.33 18.01
CA TYR A 40 26.27 3.28 17.31
C TYR A 40 27.73 3.67 17.06
N GLU A 41 28.59 2.67 17.03
CA GLU A 41 29.98 2.86 16.61
C GLU A 41 30.01 3.08 15.09
N LEU A 42 30.44 4.26 14.66
CA LEU A 42 30.48 4.65 13.26
C LEU A 42 31.90 4.48 12.69
N ARG A 43 32.01 4.08 11.41
CA ARG A 43 33.30 3.99 10.70
C ARG A 43 33.79 5.35 10.16
N GLY A 44 33.25 6.45 10.68
CA GLY A 44 33.38 7.83 10.21
C GLY A 44 32.10 8.61 10.48
N ASP A 45 32.07 9.92 10.20
CA ASP A 45 30.89 10.73 10.50
C ASP A 45 29.66 10.30 9.68
N MET A 46 28.50 10.27 10.33
CA MET A 46 27.22 10.23 9.63
C MET A 46 27.04 11.59 8.95
N THR A 47 26.99 11.62 7.62
CA THR A 47 26.85 12.88 6.86
C THR A 47 25.50 12.96 6.18
N LEU A 48 25.04 14.18 5.90
CA LEU A 48 23.77 14.40 5.18
C LEU A 48 23.77 13.71 3.81
N SER A 49 24.93 13.61 3.15
CA SER A 49 25.09 12.90 1.88
C SER A 49 24.80 11.40 2.02
N ILE A 50 25.28 10.76 3.09
CA ILE A 50 25.03 9.34 3.36
C ILE A 50 23.52 9.11 3.58
N VAL A 51 22.90 9.92 4.45
CA VAL A 51 21.47 9.79 4.77
C VAL A 51 20.61 10.09 3.55
N SER A 52 20.92 11.15 2.80
CA SER A 52 20.17 11.54 1.58
C SER A 52 20.26 10.46 0.50
N ASN A 53 21.43 9.85 0.30
CA ASN A 53 21.59 8.74 -0.63
C ASN A 53 20.82 7.48 -0.18
N ALA A 54 20.77 7.21 1.12
CA ALA A 54 19.98 6.11 1.66
C ALA A 54 18.48 6.35 1.42
N ILE A 55 17.98 7.54 1.74
CA ILE A 55 16.60 7.99 1.47
C ILE A 55 16.30 7.88 -0.03
N GLN A 56 17.18 8.36 -0.90
CA GLN A 56 16.95 8.32 -2.34
C GLN A 56 16.83 6.88 -2.85
N LYS A 57 17.70 5.97 -2.40
CA LYS A 57 17.63 4.55 -2.78
C LYS A 57 16.43 3.82 -2.20
N MET A 58 15.97 4.21 -1.01
CA MET A 58 14.89 3.54 -0.29
C MET A 58 13.49 4.09 -0.60
N LEU A 59 13.33 5.37 -0.88
CA LEU A 59 12.01 6.00 -0.95
C LEU A 59 11.61 6.47 -2.36
N TYR A 60 12.58 6.55 -3.29
CA TYR A 60 12.34 7.04 -4.66
C TYR A 60 12.45 5.93 -5.72
N ASN A 61 12.54 4.66 -5.31
CA ASN A 61 12.62 3.53 -6.22
C ASN A 61 11.26 2.80 -6.23
N ASP A 62 10.73 2.55 -7.43
CA ASP A 62 9.40 1.98 -7.67
C ASP A 62 9.22 0.56 -7.06
N LYS A 63 10.32 -0.09 -6.67
CA LYS A 63 10.32 -1.42 -6.03
C LYS A 63 10.39 -1.38 -4.51
N THR A 64 10.17 -0.23 -3.90
CA THR A 64 10.33 -0.06 -2.45
C THR A 64 8.99 -0.14 -1.73
N PRO A 65 8.97 -0.59 -0.47
CA PRO A 65 7.74 -0.66 0.31
C PRO A 65 7.26 0.70 0.80
N TYR A 66 7.80 1.82 0.29
CA TYR A 66 7.48 3.16 0.74
C TYR A 66 6.80 3.95 -0.38
N ILE A 67 5.79 4.73 -0.01
CA ILE A 67 5.06 5.61 -0.93
C ILE A 67 5.25 7.06 -0.54
N ALA A 68 5.32 7.94 -1.55
CA ALA A 68 5.27 9.37 -1.34
C ALA A 68 3.79 9.82 -1.26
N VAL A 69 3.37 10.32 -0.10
CA VAL A 69 2.01 10.83 0.12
C VAL A 69 1.89 12.24 -0.48
N ARG A 70 2.92 13.05 -0.28
CA ARG A 70 3.11 14.38 -0.89
C ARG A 70 4.61 14.62 -1.10
N ARG A 71 4.98 15.71 -1.78
CA ARG A 71 6.39 16.05 -2.01
C ARG A 71 7.13 16.18 -0.68
N GLY A 72 8.01 15.22 -0.39
CA GLY A 72 8.82 15.21 0.82
C GLY A 72 8.19 14.50 2.03
N GLU A 73 7.00 13.90 1.88
CA GLU A 73 6.31 13.14 2.92
C GLU A 73 6.14 11.68 2.47
N TYR A 74 6.57 10.75 3.32
CA TYR A 74 6.64 9.33 3.01
C TYR A 74 5.91 8.50 4.05
N LYS A 75 5.38 7.36 3.62
CA LYS A 75 4.77 6.36 4.50
C LYS A 75 5.14 4.97 4.03
N LEU A 76 5.27 4.04 4.98
CA LEU A 76 5.38 2.62 4.68
C LEU A 76 4.04 2.11 4.10
N ASN A 77 4.10 1.54 2.91
CA ASN A 77 2.95 0.95 2.27
C ASN A 77 2.68 -0.43 2.90
N ASN A 78 1.80 -0.46 3.89
CA ASN A 78 1.40 -1.68 4.61
C ASN A 78 0.86 -2.78 3.67
N SER A 79 0.40 -2.44 2.46
CA SER A 79 -0.05 -3.43 1.47
C SER A 79 1.07 -4.31 0.87
N LEU A 80 2.35 -4.01 1.16
CA LEU A 80 3.51 -4.83 0.78
C LEU A 80 4.11 -5.63 1.95
N LEU A 81 3.60 -5.47 3.18
CA LEU A 81 4.07 -6.18 4.38
C LEU A 81 3.15 -7.33 4.80
N ARG A 82 1.89 -7.31 4.37
CA ARG A 82 0.97 -8.45 4.50
C ARG A 82 0.77 -9.11 3.15
N GLU A 83 0.64 -10.43 3.13
CA GLU A 83 0.09 -11.08 1.95
C GLU A 83 -1.31 -10.50 1.70
N PRO A 84 -1.62 -10.05 0.47
CA PRO A 84 -2.92 -9.51 0.17
C PRO A 84 -3.97 -10.61 0.40
N THR A 85 -5.07 -10.23 1.05
CA THR A 85 -6.13 -11.17 1.35
C THR A 85 -6.75 -11.72 0.05
N PRO A 86 -7.47 -12.85 0.09
CA PRO A 86 -8.21 -13.33 -1.07
C PRO A 86 -9.16 -12.26 -1.65
N TYR A 87 -9.79 -11.44 -0.80
CA TYR A 87 -10.69 -10.36 -1.22
C TYR A 87 -9.95 -9.17 -1.84
N GLU A 88 -8.80 -8.77 -1.31
CA GLU A 88 -7.96 -7.73 -1.93
C GLU A 88 -7.42 -8.17 -3.30
N LYS A 89 -7.05 -9.46 -3.43
CA LYS A 89 -6.67 -10.06 -4.72
C LYS A 89 -7.85 -10.04 -5.70
N ALA A 90 -9.03 -10.45 -5.25
CA ALA A 90 -10.25 -10.46 -6.07
C ALA A 90 -10.63 -9.04 -6.53
N TYR A 91 -10.64 -8.07 -5.62
CA TYR A 91 -10.91 -6.66 -5.92
C TYR A 91 -10.01 -6.14 -7.04
N LYS A 92 -8.69 -6.33 -6.92
CA LYS A 92 -7.74 -5.88 -7.96
C LYS A 92 -7.97 -6.56 -9.31
N ILE A 93 -8.32 -7.84 -9.32
CA ILE A 93 -8.63 -8.55 -10.58
C ILE A 93 -9.89 -7.96 -11.22
N LEU A 94 -10.93 -7.74 -10.42
CA LEU A 94 -12.22 -7.21 -10.88
C LEU A 94 -12.11 -5.76 -11.38
N GLU A 95 -11.37 -4.92 -10.68
CA GLU A 95 -11.12 -3.53 -11.08
C GLU A 95 -10.37 -3.46 -12.42
N ASN A 96 -9.30 -4.25 -12.58
CA ASN A 96 -8.57 -4.36 -13.84
C ASN A 96 -9.45 -4.92 -14.97
N ALA A 97 -10.28 -5.92 -14.68
CA ALA A 97 -11.20 -6.49 -15.65
C ALA A 97 -12.24 -5.46 -16.11
N ARG A 98 -12.75 -4.64 -15.18
CA ARG A 98 -13.70 -3.56 -15.47
C ARG A 98 -13.11 -2.50 -16.38
N GLU A 99 -11.89 -2.04 -16.10
CA GLU A 99 -11.21 -1.06 -16.96
C GLU A 99 -11.02 -1.61 -18.38
N ARG A 100 -10.52 -2.85 -18.49
CA ARG A 100 -10.34 -3.51 -19.79
C ARG A 100 -11.66 -3.70 -20.54
N LEU A 101 -12.70 -4.18 -19.86
CA LEU A 101 -14.00 -4.38 -20.49
C LEU A 101 -14.64 -3.07 -20.94
N ARG A 102 -14.56 -2.00 -20.13
CA ARG A 102 -15.04 -0.66 -20.53
C ARG A 102 -14.38 -0.18 -21.81
N SER A 103 -13.07 -0.42 -21.96
CA SER A 103 -12.35 -0.05 -23.19
C SER A 103 -12.86 -0.76 -24.45
N CYS A 104 -13.38 -1.99 -24.31
CA CYS A 104 -13.95 -2.76 -25.43
C CYS A 104 -15.31 -2.23 -25.91
N PHE A 105 -16.00 -1.44 -25.09
CA PHE A 105 -17.33 -0.88 -25.42
C PHE A 105 -17.28 0.61 -25.77
N VAL A 106 -16.07 1.18 -25.92
CA VAL A 106 -15.90 2.54 -26.44
C VAL A 106 -16.20 2.52 -27.93
N ILE A 107 -17.41 2.93 -28.29
CA ILE A 107 -17.82 3.06 -29.69
C ILE A 107 -17.33 4.40 -30.22
N THR A 108 -16.54 4.36 -31.28
CA THR A 108 -15.98 5.53 -31.96
C THR A 108 -16.78 5.85 -33.23
N LEU A 109 -16.65 7.06 -33.75
CA LEU A 109 -17.30 7.48 -35.01
C LEU A 109 -16.88 6.63 -36.22
N SER A 110 -15.78 5.87 -36.10
CA SER A 110 -15.25 4.90 -37.07
C SER A 110 -15.97 3.54 -37.07
N ASP A 111 -16.87 3.28 -36.12
CA ASP A 111 -17.67 2.04 -36.08
C ASP A 111 -18.87 2.11 -37.05
N SER A 112 -18.61 2.61 -38.26
CA SER A 112 -19.57 2.97 -39.32
C SER A 112 -20.38 1.80 -39.91
N GLY A 113 -20.23 0.60 -39.36
CA GLY A 113 -20.92 -0.62 -39.79
C GLY A 113 -22.09 -1.05 -38.89
N LEU A 114 -22.31 -0.38 -37.75
CA LEU A 114 -23.40 -0.69 -36.82
C LEU A 114 -24.58 0.26 -37.04
N ASP A 115 -25.76 -0.31 -37.25
CA ASP A 115 -27.00 0.47 -37.20
C ASP A 115 -27.35 0.89 -35.75
N VAL A 116 -28.33 1.77 -35.62
CA VAL A 116 -28.73 2.36 -34.33
C VAL A 116 -29.25 1.31 -33.35
N ASP A 117 -29.90 0.25 -33.81
CA ASP A 117 -30.48 -0.76 -32.92
C ASP A 117 -29.43 -1.78 -32.46
N ALA A 118 -28.48 -2.11 -33.33
CA ALA A 118 -27.27 -2.84 -32.96
C ALA A 118 -26.46 -2.06 -31.91
N LEU A 119 -26.31 -0.75 -32.08
CA LEU A 119 -25.64 0.12 -31.12
C LEU A 119 -26.34 0.12 -29.75
N LYS A 120 -27.66 0.27 -29.72
CA LYS A 120 -28.45 0.19 -28.47
C LYS A 120 -28.26 -1.15 -27.77
N SER A 121 -28.26 -2.25 -28.52
CA SER A 121 -28.05 -3.59 -27.99
C SER A 121 -26.66 -3.75 -27.36
N VAL A 122 -25.62 -3.23 -28.01
CA VAL A 122 -24.24 -3.24 -27.47
C VAL A 122 -24.16 -2.43 -26.18
N ILE A 123 -24.70 -1.21 -26.16
CA ILE A 123 -24.71 -0.34 -24.96
C ILE A 123 -25.48 -0.99 -23.81
N GLN A 124 -26.65 -1.58 -24.07
CA GLN A 124 -27.43 -2.27 -23.05
C GLN A 124 -26.66 -3.46 -22.44
N ARG A 125 -25.97 -4.24 -23.28
CA ARG A 125 -25.15 -5.37 -22.80
C ARG A 125 -23.92 -4.89 -22.04
N ALA A 126 -23.25 -3.84 -22.50
CA ALA A 126 -22.12 -3.22 -21.81
C ALA A 126 -22.52 -2.76 -20.40
N ASN A 127 -23.65 -2.05 -20.28
CA ASN A 127 -24.19 -1.61 -18.99
C ASN A 127 -24.54 -2.79 -18.07
N LYS A 128 -25.06 -3.89 -18.61
CA LYS A 128 -25.35 -5.09 -17.82
C LYS A 128 -24.07 -5.75 -17.30
N ILE A 129 -23.01 -5.80 -18.11
CA ILE A 129 -21.70 -6.32 -17.70
C ILE A 129 -21.08 -5.42 -16.62
N ASP A 130 -21.13 -4.10 -16.79
CA ASP A 130 -20.58 -3.16 -15.80
C ASP A 130 -21.28 -3.30 -14.43
N LYS A 131 -22.61 -3.51 -14.42
CA LYS A 131 -23.36 -3.79 -13.18
C LYS A 131 -22.93 -5.08 -12.49
N LEU A 132 -22.74 -6.17 -13.24
CA LEU A 132 -22.27 -7.43 -12.66
C LEU A 132 -20.87 -7.31 -12.05
N LEU A 133 -20.02 -6.48 -12.66
CA LEU A 133 -18.69 -6.18 -12.11
C LEU A 133 -18.78 -5.31 -10.86
N ASP A 134 -19.67 -4.32 -10.83
CA ASP A 134 -19.94 -3.52 -9.63
C ASP A 134 -20.40 -4.40 -8.47
N ASP A 135 -21.38 -5.29 -8.70
CA ASP A 135 -21.88 -6.20 -7.67
C ASP A 135 -20.77 -7.11 -7.13
N ALA A 136 -19.91 -7.63 -8.02
CA ALA A 136 -18.77 -8.47 -7.63
C ALA A 136 -17.70 -7.70 -6.84
N ILE A 137 -17.43 -6.44 -7.20
CA ILE A 137 -16.50 -5.56 -6.48
C ILE A 137 -17.04 -5.28 -5.07
N GLN A 138 -18.32 -4.92 -4.96
CA GLN A 138 -18.96 -4.66 -3.66
C GLN A 138 -18.93 -5.87 -2.74
N GLU A 139 -19.16 -7.07 -3.27
CA GLU A 139 -19.07 -8.30 -2.47
C GLU A 139 -17.64 -8.56 -1.98
N ALA A 140 -16.62 -8.28 -2.81
CA ALA A 140 -15.23 -8.38 -2.40
C ALA A 140 -14.87 -7.34 -1.32
N GLU A 141 -15.34 -6.09 -1.44
CA GLU A 141 -15.16 -5.06 -0.43
C GLU A 141 -15.81 -5.44 0.91
N LYS A 142 -17.04 -5.98 0.85
CA LYS A 142 -17.77 -6.44 2.03
C LYS A 142 -17.04 -7.58 2.74
N GLY A 143 -16.58 -8.59 2.00
CA GLY A 143 -15.78 -9.68 2.58
C GLY A 143 -14.47 -9.19 3.22
N GLN A 144 -13.85 -8.15 2.64
CA GLN A 144 -12.68 -7.51 3.23
C GLN A 144 -13.00 -6.76 4.53
N GLN A 145 -14.15 -6.08 4.61
CA GLN A 145 -14.62 -5.40 5.82
C GLN A 145 -14.93 -6.41 6.93
N GLU A 146 -15.65 -7.49 6.62
CA GLU A 146 -16.02 -8.53 7.59
C GLU A 146 -14.81 -9.21 8.21
N MET A 147 -13.76 -9.50 7.44
CA MET A 147 -12.50 -10.01 8.00
C MET A 147 -11.82 -9.00 8.94
N GLY A 148 -11.80 -7.72 8.57
CA GLY A 148 -11.22 -6.68 9.43
C GLY A 148 -11.96 -6.56 10.75
N GLU A 149 -13.29 -6.65 10.74
CA GLU A 149 -14.11 -6.65 11.97
C GLU A 149 -13.88 -7.89 12.84
N GLN A 150 -13.62 -9.05 12.25
CA GLN A 150 -13.30 -10.29 12.97
C GLN A 150 -11.91 -10.22 13.63
N GLU A 151 -10.89 -9.76 12.90
CA GLU A 151 -9.53 -9.56 13.44
C GLU A 151 -9.53 -8.58 14.63
N THR A 152 -10.33 -7.52 14.56
CA THR A 152 -10.44 -6.52 15.63
C THR A 152 -11.07 -7.12 16.89
N LYS A 153 -12.12 -7.94 16.74
CA LYS A 153 -12.81 -8.61 17.86
C LYS A 153 -11.94 -9.68 18.52
N GLU A 154 -11.16 -10.43 17.75
CA GLU A 154 -10.23 -11.44 18.28
C GLU A 154 -9.08 -10.79 19.07
N THR A 155 -8.59 -9.63 18.60
CA THR A 155 -7.54 -8.86 19.30
C THR A 155 -8.04 -8.33 20.64
N GLU A 156 -9.26 -7.77 20.67
CA GLU A 156 -9.90 -7.29 21.90
C GLU A 156 -10.15 -8.43 22.92
N GLN A 157 -10.52 -9.63 22.47
CA GLN A 157 -10.69 -10.79 23.35
C GLN A 157 -9.37 -11.29 23.94
N GLN A 158 -8.29 -11.30 23.15
CA GLN A 158 -6.96 -11.69 23.65
C GLN A 158 -6.38 -10.71 24.68
N GLU A 159 -6.63 -9.40 24.51
CA GLU A 159 -6.22 -8.39 25.50
C GLU A 159 -6.99 -8.52 26.83
N LEU A 160 -8.28 -8.87 26.77
CA LEU A 160 -9.11 -9.12 27.95
C LEU A 160 -8.71 -10.40 28.72
N GLU A 161 -8.38 -11.48 28.01
CA GLU A 161 -7.90 -12.73 28.63
C GLU A 161 -6.48 -12.62 29.20
N GLY A 162 -5.57 -11.91 28.50
CA GLY A 162 -4.23 -11.61 28.99
C GLY A 162 -4.21 -10.70 30.22
N GLY A 163 -5.15 -9.74 30.29
CA GLY A 163 -5.35 -8.87 31.45
C GLY A 163 -5.88 -9.60 32.70
N MET A 164 -6.62 -10.70 32.54
CA MET A 164 -7.08 -11.53 33.66
C MET A 164 -5.98 -12.44 34.24
N GLN A 165 -5.01 -12.89 33.44
CA GLN A 165 -3.90 -13.73 33.93
C GLN A 165 -2.86 -12.98 34.77
N MET A 166 -2.83 -11.63 34.75
CA MET A 166 -1.96 -10.83 35.63
C MET A 166 -2.58 -10.49 37.00
N LYS A 167 -3.76 -11.02 37.32
CA LYS A 167 -4.40 -10.91 38.65
C LYS A 167 -4.60 -12.28 39.30
N LEU A 168 -3.53 -13.04 39.49
CA LEU A 168 -3.48 -14.19 40.42
C LEU A 168 -2.11 -14.26 41.09
#